data_AF-A0A1G7MAQ5-F1
#
_entry.id   AF-A0A1G7MAQ5-F1
#
_cell.length_a   1.000
_cell.length_b   1.000
_cell.length_c   1.000
_cell.angle_alpha   90.00
_cell.angle_beta   90.00
_cell.angle_gamma   90.00
#
_symmetry.space_group_name_H-M   'P 1'
#
loop_
_entity.id
_entity.type
_entity.pdbx_description
1 polymer ?
#
loop_
_entity_poly.entity_id
_entity_poly.type
_entity_poly.pdbx_seq_one_letter_code
_entity_poly.pdbx_strand_id
1 'polypeptide(L)'
;MPGQRGNAGASLYSIGSAAMAEPEHFSRDVPRRCLHLINRLWHQLDTIHDPRDPDGGTLTATFVLAMSTPIVLLPIELIDRTGRRGNPTSIDDRGLDQSLTDAINRGLGGGQLQNAPFFEKNSWASAKRSSDKSPSLRHGLDFKLIQELGTEQAEKAANEMPCNQWSSIIRNALAHGGVVYLDKEGRHARENEVAMLAFVSRRIDRDTNSPTDSLVLRVSLQNYLIFLDKWVGWLDKSGIAGLLNAAA
;
A
#
# COMPACT_ATOMS: atom_id res chain seq x y z
N MET A 1 -68.62 6.48 -11.52
CA MET A 1 -67.30 6.94 -11.99
C MET A 1 -66.44 7.27 -10.78
N PRO A 2 -65.46 6.43 -10.42
CA PRO A 2 -64.66 6.60 -9.20
C PRO A 2 -63.38 7.43 -9.44
N GLY A 3 -63.06 8.29 -8.47
CA GLY A 3 -61.70 8.51 -7.94
C GLY A 3 -60.65 9.24 -8.78
N GLN A 4 -60.56 10.58 -8.62
CA GLN A 4 -59.30 11.31 -8.81
C GLN A 4 -58.49 11.28 -7.50
N ARG A 5 -57.36 10.57 -7.49
CA ARG A 5 -56.26 10.79 -6.54
C ARG A 5 -55.15 11.53 -7.30
N GLY A 6 -55.04 12.84 -7.05
CA GLY A 6 -53.95 13.68 -7.52
C GLY A 6 -52.78 13.64 -6.53
N ASN A 7 -51.62 13.33 -7.08
CA ASN A 7 -50.36 12.99 -6.41
C ASN A 7 -49.76 14.17 -5.61
N ALA A 8 -49.60 14.02 -4.30
CA ALA A 8 -48.70 14.83 -3.50
C ALA A 8 -47.31 14.20 -3.53
N GLY A 9 -46.49 14.63 -4.49
CA GLY A 9 -45.07 14.30 -4.55
C GLY A 9 -44.26 15.58 -4.39
N ALA A 10 -44.01 15.97 -3.14
CA ALA A 10 -43.08 17.04 -2.82
C ALA A 10 -41.67 16.61 -3.28
N SER A 11 -41.15 17.31 -4.29
CA SER A 11 -39.76 17.20 -4.73
C SER A 11 -38.85 17.84 -3.67
N LEU A 12 -38.36 17.01 -2.76
CA LEU A 12 -37.34 17.35 -1.77
C LEU A 12 -36.02 16.68 -2.16
N TYR A 13 -35.43 17.10 -3.28
CA TYR A 13 -34.00 16.89 -3.55
C TYR A 13 -33.45 18.10 -4.31
N SER A 14 -33.40 19.24 -3.64
CA SER A 14 -32.43 20.30 -3.96
C SER A 14 -31.57 20.50 -2.71
N ILE A 15 -30.70 19.53 -2.46
CA ILE A 15 -29.52 19.73 -1.63
C ILE A 15 -28.38 19.91 -2.62
N GLY A 16 -27.73 21.08 -2.57
CA GLY A 16 -26.61 21.43 -3.44
C GLY A 16 -25.59 20.30 -3.47
N SER A 17 -25.46 19.68 -4.65
CA SER A 17 -24.50 18.62 -4.93
C SER A 17 -23.09 19.20 -4.94
N ALA A 18 -22.45 19.24 -3.77
CA ALA A 18 -21.08 18.78 -3.67
C ALA A 18 -21.10 17.24 -3.54
N ALA A 19 -21.78 16.54 -4.46
CA ALA A 19 -21.69 15.10 -4.55
C ALA A 19 -20.21 14.76 -4.75
N MET A 20 -19.65 13.90 -3.90
CA MET A 20 -18.33 13.33 -4.13
C MET A 20 -18.35 12.68 -5.51
N ALA A 21 -17.73 13.34 -6.49
CA ALA A 21 -17.61 12.80 -7.83
C ALA A 21 -16.99 11.40 -7.74
N GLU A 22 -17.47 10.47 -8.56
CA GLU A 22 -16.85 9.16 -8.74
C GLU A 22 -15.36 9.35 -9.08
N PRO A 23 -14.43 8.52 -8.56
CA PRO A 23 -13.05 8.55 -9.00
C PRO A 23 -12.98 8.39 -10.52
N GLU A 24 -12.40 9.36 -11.23
CA GLU A 24 -12.17 9.25 -12.67
C GLU A 24 -10.95 8.39 -12.95
N HIS A 25 -9.93 8.47 -12.09
CA HIS A 25 -8.69 7.73 -12.22
C HIS A 25 -8.40 6.96 -10.92
N PHE A 26 -8.80 5.68 -10.84
CA PHE A 26 -8.73 4.89 -9.60
C PHE A 26 -7.30 4.76 -9.05
N SER A 27 -6.29 4.69 -9.91
CA SER A 27 -4.87 4.62 -9.56
C SER A 27 -4.27 5.93 -9.04
N ARG A 28 -5.04 7.03 -9.04
CA ARG A 28 -4.60 8.33 -8.50
C ARG A 28 -5.58 8.87 -7.46
N ASP A 29 -6.86 8.92 -7.81
CA ASP A 29 -7.89 9.53 -6.98
C ASP A 29 -8.18 8.73 -5.71
N VAL A 30 -8.23 7.40 -5.79
CA VAL A 30 -8.43 6.56 -4.59
C VAL A 30 -7.22 6.64 -3.66
N PRO A 31 -5.96 6.46 -4.12
CA PRO A 31 -4.79 6.70 -3.29
C PRO A 31 -4.81 8.06 -2.58
N ARG A 32 -5.13 9.13 -3.30
CA ARG A 32 -5.24 10.49 -2.75
C ARG A 32 -6.33 10.61 -1.68
N ARG A 33 -7.51 10.03 -1.91
CA ARG A 33 -8.61 10.01 -0.92
C ARG A 33 -8.22 9.21 0.33
N CYS A 34 -7.57 8.06 0.17
CA CYS A 34 -7.11 7.23 1.29
C CYS A 34 -6.01 7.93 2.11
N LEU A 35 -5.05 8.60 1.45
CA LEU A 35 -4.05 9.41 2.17
C LEU A 35 -4.71 10.58 2.91
N HIS A 36 -5.71 11.23 2.30
CA HIS A 36 -6.48 12.26 2.99
C HIS A 36 -7.17 11.71 4.25
N LEU A 37 -7.79 10.53 4.18
CA LEU A 37 -8.39 9.88 5.34
C LEU A 37 -7.34 9.57 6.43
N ILE A 38 -6.17 9.07 6.05
CA ILE A 38 -5.05 8.86 6.98
C ILE A 38 -4.73 10.17 7.69
N ASN A 39 -4.44 11.24 6.94
CA ASN A 39 -4.02 12.52 7.50
C ASN A 39 -5.07 13.17 8.41
N ARG A 40 -6.36 12.91 8.17
CA ARG A 40 -7.46 13.47 8.98
C ARG A 40 -7.78 12.66 10.23
N LEU A 41 -7.65 11.34 10.17
CA LEU A 41 -8.17 10.44 11.21
C LEU A 41 -7.06 9.79 12.05
N TRP A 42 -5.83 9.69 11.54
CA TRP A 42 -4.71 9.05 12.22
C TRP A 42 -4.54 9.51 13.68
N HIS A 43 -4.48 10.83 13.93
CA HIS A 43 -4.28 11.37 15.27
C HIS A 43 -5.48 11.13 16.19
N GLN A 44 -6.69 10.97 15.63
CA GLN A 44 -7.87 10.70 16.43
C GLN A 44 -7.86 9.25 16.91
N LEU A 45 -7.42 8.31 16.07
CA LEU A 45 -7.32 6.90 16.43
C LEU A 45 -6.27 6.64 17.51
N ASP A 46 -5.17 7.39 17.50
CA ASP A 46 -4.13 7.34 18.52
C ASP A 46 -4.68 7.66 19.93
N THR A 47 -5.72 8.50 20.00
CA THR A 47 -6.39 8.86 21.26
C THR A 47 -7.47 7.87 21.70
N ILE A 48 -7.85 6.91 20.85
CA ILE A 48 -8.82 5.87 21.21
C ILE A 48 -8.08 4.77 21.95
N HIS A 49 -7.91 4.97 23.25
CA HIS A 49 -7.50 3.92 24.18
C HIS A 49 -8.74 3.41 24.91
N ASP A 50 -9.26 2.24 24.52
CA ASP A 50 -10.17 1.48 25.39
C ASP A 50 -9.30 0.49 26.20
N PRO A 51 -9.20 0.62 27.54
CA PRO A 51 -8.44 -0.30 28.38
C PRO A 51 -8.95 -1.75 28.35
N ARG A 52 -10.13 -1.98 27.76
CA ARG A 52 -10.74 -3.29 27.55
C ARG A 52 -10.52 -3.81 26.13
N ASP A 53 -9.90 -3.02 25.26
CA ASP A 53 -9.52 -3.44 23.92
C ASP A 53 -8.40 -4.48 24.03
N PRO A 54 -8.66 -5.76 23.69
CA PRO A 54 -7.62 -6.78 23.70
C PRO A 54 -6.51 -6.48 22.68
N ASP A 55 -6.75 -5.55 21.75
CA ASP A 55 -5.88 -5.26 20.62
C ASP A 55 -4.94 -4.06 20.85
N GLY A 56 -4.92 -3.47 22.05
CA GLY A 56 -3.75 -2.73 22.60
C GLY A 56 -3.11 -1.61 21.76
N GLY A 57 -3.90 -0.81 21.03
CA GLY A 57 -3.40 0.28 20.17
C GLY A 57 -3.11 -0.13 18.72
N THR A 58 -3.41 -1.36 18.32
CA THR A 58 -3.27 -1.84 16.94
C THR A 58 -4.27 -1.21 15.97
N LEU A 59 -5.34 -0.56 16.43
CA LEU A 59 -6.35 0.04 15.55
C LEU A 59 -5.74 1.10 14.62
N THR A 60 -4.78 1.88 15.13
CA THR A 60 -4.08 2.88 14.32
C THR A 60 -3.27 2.21 13.21
N ALA A 61 -2.44 1.21 13.54
CA ALA A 61 -1.65 0.47 12.56
C ALA A 61 -2.55 -0.28 11.56
N THR A 62 -3.65 -0.87 12.04
CA THR A 62 -4.65 -1.57 11.21
C THR A 62 -5.35 -0.60 10.26
N PHE A 63 -5.75 0.57 10.72
CA PHE A 63 -6.35 1.60 9.88
C PHE A 63 -5.36 2.08 8.80
N VAL A 64 -4.11 2.35 9.17
CA VAL A 64 -3.06 2.72 8.20
C VAL A 64 -2.88 1.62 7.16
N LEU A 65 -2.84 0.34 7.58
CA LEU A 65 -2.71 -0.78 6.65
C LEU A 65 -3.94 -0.96 5.74
N ALA A 66 -5.13 -0.79 6.29
CA ALA A 66 -6.38 -0.86 5.52
C ALA A 66 -6.44 0.24 4.46
N MET A 67 -6.04 1.47 4.80
CA MET A 67 -6.00 2.59 3.87
C MET A 67 -4.82 2.51 2.89
N SER A 68 -3.67 1.93 3.31
CA SER A 68 -2.51 1.78 2.43
C SER A 68 -2.72 0.72 1.33
N THR A 69 -3.60 -0.24 1.58
CA THR A 69 -3.93 -1.31 0.62
C THR A 69 -4.37 -0.72 -0.74
N PRO A 70 -5.42 0.11 -0.85
CA PRO A 70 -5.78 0.73 -2.12
C PRO A 70 -4.78 1.78 -2.60
N ILE A 71 -4.05 2.46 -1.71
CA ILE A 71 -2.98 3.42 -2.08
C ILE A 71 -1.91 2.74 -2.94
N VAL A 72 -1.49 1.54 -2.53
CA VAL A 72 -0.38 0.83 -3.17
C VAL A 72 -0.86 -0.15 -4.23
N LEU A 73 -1.93 -0.91 -3.98
CA LEU A 73 -2.38 -1.97 -4.88
C LEU A 73 -2.98 -1.43 -6.18
N LEU A 74 -3.80 -0.38 -6.14
CA LEU A 74 -4.51 0.07 -7.35
C LEU A 74 -3.54 0.53 -8.47
N PRO A 75 -2.53 1.38 -8.20
CA PRO A 75 -1.56 1.74 -9.24
C PRO A 75 -0.77 0.53 -9.77
N ILE A 76 -0.46 -0.45 -8.91
CA ILE A 76 0.28 -1.64 -9.33
C ILE A 76 -0.59 -2.57 -10.18
N GLU A 77 -1.82 -2.84 -9.76
CA GLU A 77 -2.69 -3.79 -10.45
C GLU A 77 -3.25 -3.22 -11.74
N LEU A 78 -3.74 -1.97 -11.72
CA LEU A 78 -4.45 -1.38 -12.85
C LEU A 78 -3.52 -0.87 -13.96
N ILE A 79 -2.27 -0.52 -13.62
CA ILE A 79 -1.29 0.01 -14.58
C ILE A 79 -0.14 -0.99 -14.82
N ASP A 80 0.65 -1.32 -13.79
CA ASP A 80 1.85 -2.17 -13.97
C ASP A 80 1.50 -3.61 -14.40
N ARG A 81 0.52 -4.25 -13.75
CA ARG A 81 0.20 -5.66 -14.01
C ARG A 81 -0.67 -5.88 -15.24
N THR A 82 -1.65 -5.01 -15.49
CA THR A 82 -2.44 -5.06 -16.74
C THR A 82 -1.52 -4.89 -17.96
N GLY A 83 -0.52 -4.00 -17.86
CA GLY A 83 0.54 -3.85 -18.87
C GLY A 83 1.31 -5.13 -19.18
N ARG A 84 1.66 -5.90 -18.16
CA ARG A 84 2.48 -7.12 -18.29
C ARG A 84 1.69 -8.36 -18.71
N ARG A 85 0.37 -8.39 -18.50
CA ARG A 85 -0.48 -9.56 -18.79
C ARG A 85 -1.07 -9.55 -20.21
N GLY A 86 -1.01 -8.44 -20.92
CA GLY A 86 -1.49 -8.33 -22.31
C GLY A 86 -3.01 -8.50 -22.49
N ASN A 87 -3.76 -8.75 -21.42
CA ASN A 87 -5.21 -8.89 -21.42
C ASN A 87 -5.80 -7.70 -20.65
N PRO A 88 -6.50 -6.77 -21.30
CA PRO A 88 -7.19 -5.69 -20.60
C PRO A 88 -8.28 -6.33 -19.72
N THR A 89 -8.12 -6.24 -18.41
CA THR A 89 -9.26 -6.38 -17.50
C THR A 89 -10.25 -5.25 -17.79
N SER A 90 -11.52 -5.41 -17.42
CA SER A 90 -12.54 -4.36 -17.57
C SER A 90 -12.26 -3.07 -16.78
N ILE A 91 -11.17 -3.05 -16.00
CA ILE A 91 -10.66 -1.92 -15.23
C ILE A 91 -9.17 -1.79 -15.61
N ASP A 92 -8.83 -0.81 -16.43
CA ASP A 92 -7.49 -0.53 -16.95
C ASP A 92 -7.30 0.99 -17.02
N ASP A 93 -6.46 1.52 -16.15
CA ASP A 93 -6.26 2.95 -16.01
C ASP A 93 -5.22 3.51 -17.01
N ARG A 94 -4.53 2.64 -17.77
CA ARG A 94 -3.40 3.06 -18.62
C ARG A 94 -3.79 4.05 -19.70
N GLY A 95 -4.99 3.88 -20.25
CA GLY A 95 -5.53 4.73 -21.32
C GLY A 95 -6.02 6.10 -20.83
N LEU A 96 -6.12 6.31 -19.51
CA LEU A 96 -6.65 7.55 -18.92
C LEU A 96 -5.57 8.62 -18.78
N ASP A 97 -4.34 8.22 -18.45
CA ASP A 97 -3.21 9.13 -18.25
C ASP A 97 -1.89 8.43 -18.65
N GLN A 98 -1.43 8.72 -19.86
CA GLN A 98 -0.20 8.13 -20.40
C GLN A 98 1.04 8.56 -19.59
N SER A 99 1.04 9.79 -19.05
CA SER A 99 2.19 10.28 -18.29
C SER A 99 2.30 9.60 -16.93
N LEU A 100 1.18 9.36 -16.26
CA LEU A 100 1.14 8.53 -15.06
C LEU A 100 1.59 7.10 -15.37
N THR A 101 1.08 6.51 -16.45
CA THR A 101 1.44 5.15 -16.89
C THR A 101 2.94 5.01 -17.10
N ASP A 102 3.53 5.94 -17.84
CA ASP A 102 4.96 5.98 -18.11
C ASP A 102 5.78 6.18 -16.84
N ALA A 103 5.32 7.05 -15.94
CA ALA A 103 5.98 7.27 -14.67
C ALA A 103 5.98 6.00 -13.82
N ILE A 104 4.84 5.31 -13.69
CA ILE A 104 4.74 4.04 -12.94
C ILE A 104 5.63 2.97 -13.55
N ASN A 105 5.59 2.80 -14.88
CA ASN A 105 6.44 1.82 -15.57
C ASN A 105 7.94 2.08 -15.34
N ARG A 106 8.37 3.34 -15.37
CA ARG A 106 9.76 3.72 -15.06
C ARG A 106 10.09 3.53 -13.58
N GLY A 107 9.22 3.99 -12.68
CA GLY A 107 9.44 3.97 -11.23
C GLY A 107 9.42 2.56 -10.63
N LEU A 108 8.58 1.67 -11.16
CA LEU A 108 8.43 0.27 -10.73
C LEU A 108 9.18 -0.72 -11.64
N GLY A 109 9.99 -0.21 -12.56
CA GLY A 109 10.84 -1.01 -13.44
C GLY A 109 11.98 -1.72 -12.71
N GLY A 110 13.02 -2.09 -13.45
CA GLY A 110 14.19 -2.80 -12.91
C GLY A 110 15.22 -1.93 -12.19
N GLY A 111 14.96 -0.62 -12.02
CA GLY A 111 15.87 0.29 -11.31
C GLY A 111 16.00 -0.05 -9.83
N GLN A 112 17.06 0.44 -9.18
CA GLN A 112 17.24 0.28 -7.74
C GLN A 112 16.26 1.15 -6.95
N LEU A 113 15.73 0.60 -5.86
CA LEU A 113 14.73 1.23 -5.01
C LEU A 113 15.20 2.58 -4.44
N GLN A 114 16.47 2.70 -4.08
CA GLN A 114 17.05 3.96 -3.60
C GLN A 114 16.98 5.14 -4.58
N ASN A 115 16.73 4.87 -5.87
CA ASN A 115 16.60 5.90 -6.91
C ASN A 115 15.13 6.17 -7.25
N ALA A 116 14.19 5.46 -6.63
CA ALA A 116 12.76 5.66 -6.89
C ALA A 116 12.28 6.99 -6.28
N PRO A 117 11.41 7.74 -6.98
CA PRO A 117 10.96 9.07 -6.54
C PRO A 117 10.10 9.03 -5.27
N PHE A 118 9.54 7.87 -4.93
CA PHE A 118 8.71 7.64 -3.76
C PHE A 118 9.47 7.02 -2.58
N PHE A 119 10.78 6.78 -2.71
CA PHE A 119 11.57 6.09 -1.71
C PHE A 119 12.43 7.07 -0.88
N GLU A 120 12.63 6.72 0.39
CA GLU A 120 13.51 7.42 1.31
C GLU A 120 14.60 6.45 1.77
N LYS A 121 15.87 6.87 1.65
CA LYS A 121 17.01 5.99 1.97
C LYS A 121 16.98 5.57 3.44
N ASN A 122 17.38 4.33 3.69
CA ASN A 122 17.48 3.75 5.04
C ASN A 122 16.13 3.70 5.80
N SER A 123 15.01 3.87 5.10
CA SER A 123 13.68 3.74 5.72
C SER A 123 13.20 2.30 5.83
N TRP A 124 13.78 1.42 5.01
CA TRP A 124 13.40 0.01 4.88
C TRP A 124 14.60 -0.88 5.16
N ALA A 125 14.34 -2.05 5.74
CA ALA A 125 15.30 -3.13 5.88
C ALA A 125 14.78 -4.39 5.19
N SER A 126 15.67 -5.18 4.60
CA SER A 126 15.28 -6.40 3.90
C SER A 126 16.12 -7.60 4.30
N ALA A 127 15.48 -8.78 4.30
CA ALA A 127 16.13 -10.06 4.55
C ALA A 127 15.52 -11.14 3.65
N LYS A 128 16.33 -12.13 3.30
CA LYS A 128 15.90 -13.32 2.55
C LYS A 128 15.94 -14.55 3.45
N ARG A 129 14.95 -15.41 3.33
CA ARG A 129 14.87 -16.71 4.02
C ARG A 129 14.60 -17.81 3.02
N SER A 130 15.26 -18.94 3.21
CA SER A 130 14.90 -20.18 2.51
C SER A 130 13.51 -20.65 2.95
N SER A 131 12.85 -21.48 2.13
CA SER A 131 11.48 -21.95 2.39
C SER A 131 11.29 -22.64 3.74
N ASP A 132 12.28 -23.41 4.19
CA ASP A 132 12.33 -24.08 5.49
C ASP A 132 12.41 -23.11 6.69
N LYS A 133 12.80 -21.86 6.44
CA LYS A 133 12.96 -20.79 7.44
C LYS A 133 12.03 -19.60 7.18
N SER A 134 10.96 -19.83 6.41
CA SER A 134 9.95 -18.79 6.16
C SER A 134 9.28 -18.39 7.48
N PRO A 135 9.11 -17.08 7.76
CA PRO A 135 8.41 -16.64 8.96
C PRO A 135 6.98 -17.20 9.01
N SER A 136 6.55 -17.56 10.23
CA SER A 136 5.16 -17.87 10.50
C SER A 136 4.45 -16.60 10.92
N LEU A 137 3.49 -16.13 10.11
CA LEU A 137 2.70 -14.94 10.42
C LEU A 137 2.01 -15.04 11.80
N ARG A 138 1.68 -16.26 12.24
CA ARG A 138 1.10 -16.51 13.56
C ARG A 138 2.07 -16.25 14.70
N HIS A 139 3.35 -16.60 14.52
CA HIS A 139 4.36 -16.54 15.58
C HIS A 139 5.30 -15.32 15.44
N GLY A 140 5.13 -14.54 14.38
CA GLY A 140 5.98 -13.39 14.08
C GLY A 140 7.32 -13.78 13.46
N LEU A 141 8.29 -12.90 13.65
CA LEU A 141 9.66 -13.09 13.15
C LEU A 141 10.50 -13.79 14.22
N ASP A 142 11.36 -14.73 13.82
CA ASP A 142 12.32 -15.33 14.74
C ASP A 142 13.40 -14.33 15.17
N PHE A 143 14.01 -14.56 16.33
CA PHE A 143 15.01 -13.65 16.91
C PHE A 143 16.19 -13.36 15.98
N LYS A 144 16.64 -14.36 15.21
CA LYS A 144 17.78 -14.20 14.29
C LYS A 144 17.42 -13.26 13.13
N LEU A 145 16.20 -13.38 12.61
CA LEU A 145 15.67 -12.47 11.61
C LEU A 145 15.44 -11.06 12.13
N ILE A 146 14.97 -10.91 13.38
CA ILE A 146 14.84 -9.60 14.02
C ILE A 146 16.20 -8.91 14.11
N GLN A 147 17.23 -9.62 14.58
CA GLN A 147 18.59 -9.09 14.65
C GLN A 147 19.14 -8.71 13.28
N GLU A 148 18.97 -9.57 12.28
CA GLU A 148 19.42 -9.29 10.90
C GLU A 148 18.76 -8.05 10.32
N LEU A 149 17.43 -7.92 10.44
CA LEU A 149 16.68 -6.75 9.97
C LEU A 149 17.07 -5.47 10.71
N GLY A 150 17.64 -5.57 11.92
CA GLY A 150 18.19 -4.46 12.69
C GLY A 150 19.56 -3.96 12.26
N THR A 151 20.15 -4.51 11.20
CA THR A 151 21.51 -4.15 10.74
C THR A 151 21.51 -3.15 9.58
N GLU A 152 22.56 -2.36 9.46
CA GLU A 152 22.82 -1.50 8.30
C GLU A 152 22.91 -2.30 6.99
N GLN A 153 23.36 -3.56 7.06
CA GLN A 153 23.41 -4.45 5.90
C GLN A 153 22.01 -4.76 5.37
N ALA A 154 21.02 -4.93 6.24
CA ALA A 154 19.63 -5.14 5.83
C ALA A 154 19.02 -3.88 5.21
N GLU A 155 19.37 -2.69 5.71
CA GLU A 155 18.97 -1.41 5.11
C GLU A 155 19.59 -1.22 3.73
N LYS A 156 20.90 -1.49 3.59
CA LYS A 156 21.60 -1.47 2.31
C LYS A 156 20.95 -2.44 1.32
N ALA A 157 20.62 -3.65 1.75
CA ALA A 157 19.95 -4.63 0.92
C ALA A 157 18.57 -4.15 0.43
N ALA A 158 17.83 -3.39 1.24
CA ALA A 158 16.57 -2.79 0.82
C ALA A 158 16.79 -1.65 -0.18
N ASN A 159 17.75 -0.75 0.07
CA ASN A 159 18.10 0.36 -0.81
C ASN A 159 18.51 -0.13 -2.22
N GLU A 160 19.29 -1.22 -2.29
CA GLU A 160 19.79 -1.80 -3.54
C GLU A 160 18.78 -2.73 -4.24
N MET A 161 17.65 -3.04 -3.60
CA MET A 161 16.61 -3.92 -4.14
C MET A 161 16.04 -3.36 -5.44
N PRO A 162 15.82 -4.18 -6.49
CA PRO A 162 15.07 -3.75 -7.67
C PRO A 162 13.64 -3.32 -7.32
N CYS A 163 13.16 -2.20 -7.87
CA CYS A 163 11.81 -1.68 -7.60
C CYS A 163 10.72 -2.70 -7.93
N ASN A 164 10.87 -3.45 -9.02
CA ASN A 164 9.92 -4.52 -9.40
C ASN A 164 9.85 -5.67 -8.38
N GLN A 165 10.94 -5.94 -7.66
CA GLN A 165 10.99 -6.93 -6.59
C GLN A 165 10.31 -6.37 -5.35
N TRP A 166 10.64 -5.13 -4.95
CA TRP A 166 9.99 -4.43 -3.84
C TRP A 166 8.47 -4.36 -4.05
N SER A 167 8.01 -3.92 -5.22
CA SER A 167 6.59 -3.78 -5.52
C SER A 167 5.88 -5.13 -5.50
N SER A 168 6.54 -6.19 -5.96
CA SER A 168 6.00 -7.55 -5.86
C SER A 168 5.85 -8.02 -4.42
N ILE A 169 6.79 -7.69 -3.53
CA ILE A 169 6.71 -8.07 -2.11
C ILE A 169 5.54 -7.36 -1.44
N ILE A 170 5.48 -6.02 -1.55
CA ILE A 170 4.44 -5.21 -0.92
C ILE A 170 3.06 -5.59 -1.46
N ARG A 171 2.93 -5.75 -2.78
CA ARG A 171 1.68 -6.18 -3.41
C ARG A 171 1.20 -7.52 -2.89
N ASN A 172 2.08 -8.53 -2.83
CA ASN A 172 1.71 -9.86 -2.36
C ASN A 172 1.33 -9.84 -0.87
N ALA A 173 2.08 -9.09 -0.05
CA ALA A 173 1.81 -8.98 1.37
C ALA A 173 0.46 -8.30 1.63
N LEU A 174 0.17 -7.17 0.97
CA LEU A 174 -1.11 -6.47 1.11
C LEU A 174 -2.29 -7.27 0.55
N ALA A 175 -2.12 -7.96 -0.59
CA ALA A 175 -3.20 -8.72 -1.21
C ALA A 175 -3.53 -10.05 -0.50
N HIS A 176 -2.57 -10.64 0.23
CA HIS A 176 -2.72 -11.98 0.81
C HIS A 176 -2.52 -12.03 2.33
N GLY A 177 -2.44 -10.86 2.99
CA GLY A 177 -2.29 -10.77 4.45
C GLY A 177 -0.90 -11.17 4.95
N GLY A 178 0.13 -11.07 4.11
CA GLY A 178 1.53 -11.31 4.46
C GLY A 178 2.13 -10.17 5.29
N VAL A 179 1.45 -9.70 6.34
CA VAL A 179 1.86 -8.55 7.16
C VAL A 179 1.98 -8.98 8.62
N VAL A 180 3.06 -8.56 9.26
CA VAL A 180 3.32 -8.79 10.69
C VAL A 180 3.45 -7.45 11.41
N TYR A 181 2.73 -7.29 12.52
CA TYR A 181 2.78 -6.11 13.38
C TYR A 181 3.89 -6.29 14.41
N LEU A 182 4.78 -5.30 14.50
CA LEU A 182 6.00 -5.39 15.31
C LEU A 182 6.10 -4.24 16.31
N ASP A 183 6.64 -4.53 17.50
CA ASP A 183 6.97 -3.55 18.52
C ASP A 183 8.25 -2.78 18.16
N LYS A 184 8.69 -1.85 19.01
CA LYS A 184 9.89 -1.03 18.76
C LYS A 184 11.20 -1.83 18.71
N GLU A 185 11.21 -3.03 19.27
CA GLU A 185 12.33 -3.98 19.18
C GLU A 185 12.24 -4.93 17.97
N GLY A 186 11.16 -4.85 17.19
CA GLY A 186 10.94 -5.69 16.02
C GLY A 186 10.35 -7.07 16.35
N ARG A 187 9.87 -7.28 17.57
CA ARG A 187 9.18 -8.51 18.00
C ARG A 187 7.69 -8.38 17.72
N HIS A 188 6.95 -9.49 17.73
CA HIS A 188 5.52 -9.48 17.49
C HIS A 188 4.77 -8.63 18.54
N ALA A 189 4.00 -7.63 18.09
CA ALA A 189 3.29 -6.67 18.93
C ALA A 189 1.93 -7.21 19.45
N ARG A 190 1.91 -8.40 20.10
CA ARG A 190 0.65 -8.95 20.66
C ARG A 190 0.14 -8.19 21.87
N GLU A 191 1.07 -7.73 22.70
CA GLU A 191 0.80 -7.08 24.00
C GLU A 191 1.50 -5.72 24.09
N ASN A 192 2.13 -5.28 22.99
CA ASN A 192 2.91 -4.06 22.90
C ASN A 192 2.34 -3.17 21.79
N GLU A 193 2.61 -1.87 21.89
CA GLU A 193 2.32 -0.91 20.83
C GLU A 193 3.04 -1.29 19.52
N VAL A 194 2.33 -1.16 18.40
CA VAL A 194 2.89 -1.38 17.07
C VAL A 194 3.74 -0.18 16.68
N ALA A 195 5.04 -0.40 16.50
CA ALA A 195 5.98 0.61 16.02
C ALA A 195 6.50 0.33 14.60
N MET A 196 6.41 -0.92 14.13
CA MET A 196 6.94 -1.37 12.85
C MET A 196 5.99 -2.35 12.15
N LEU A 197 6.12 -2.44 10.84
CA LEU A 197 5.45 -3.43 10.00
C LEU A 197 6.50 -4.27 9.29
N ALA A 198 6.22 -5.58 9.14
CA ALA A 198 6.97 -6.44 8.24
C ALA A 198 6.06 -7.06 7.17
N PHE A 199 6.46 -6.91 5.91
CA PHE A 199 5.81 -7.46 4.73
C PHE A 199 6.56 -8.70 4.27
N VAL A 200 5.87 -9.84 4.23
CA VAL A 200 6.40 -11.14 3.89
C VAL A 200 5.80 -11.61 2.58
N SER A 201 6.64 -11.87 1.59
CA SER A 201 6.24 -12.49 0.33
C SER A 201 6.98 -13.80 0.14
N ARG A 202 6.23 -14.89 -0.01
CA ARG A 202 6.77 -16.20 -0.41
C ARG A 202 6.87 -16.25 -1.93
N ARG A 203 8.01 -16.70 -2.42
CA ARG A 203 8.22 -17.04 -3.82
C ARG A 203 7.82 -18.49 -4.04
N ILE A 204 7.00 -18.72 -5.04
CA ILE A 204 6.58 -20.05 -5.48
C ILE A 204 7.31 -20.33 -6.80
N ASP A 205 7.93 -21.50 -6.88
CA ASP A 205 8.45 -22.03 -8.14
C ASP A 205 7.29 -22.43 -9.05
N ARG A 206 7.28 -21.95 -10.29
CA ARG A 206 6.12 -22.11 -11.18
C ARG A 206 6.00 -23.51 -11.76
N ASP A 207 7.11 -24.24 -11.87
CA ASP A 207 7.15 -25.56 -12.50
C ASP A 207 6.77 -26.66 -11.49
N THR A 208 7.20 -26.48 -10.25
CA THR A 208 6.99 -27.44 -9.14
C THR A 208 5.89 -27.01 -8.18
N ASN A 209 5.33 -25.81 -8.35
CA ASN A 209 4.38 -25.15 -7.45
C ASN A 209 4.83 -25.15 -5.97
N SER A 210 6.14 -25.20 -5.73
CA SER A 210 6.73 -25.37 -4.40
C SER A 210 7.32 -24.05 -3.88
N PRO A 211 7.20 -23.74 -2.58
CA PRO A 211 7.84 -22.56 -2.00
C PRO A 211 9.37 -22.65 -2.10
N THR A 212 10.02 -21.60 -2.60
CA THR A 212 11.48 -21.54 -2.75
C THR A 212 12.11 -20.71 -1.66
N ASP A 213 11.79 -19.42 -1.63
CA ASP A 213 12.33 -18.47 -0.68
C ASP A 213 11.23 -17.52 -0.21
N SER A 214 11.45 -16.87 0.93
CA SER A 214 10.66 -15.75 1.42
C SER A 214 11.51 -14.49 1.46
N LEU A 215 10.90 -13.37 1.07
CA LEU A 215 11.48 -12.05 1.21
C LEU A 215 10.69 -11.30 2.27
N VAL A 216 11.43 -10.64 3.15
CA VAL A 216 10.87 -9.84 4.25
C VAL A 216 11.35 -8.41 4.09
N LEU A 217 10.40 -7.47 4.10
CA LEU A 217 10.65 -6.03 4.18
C LEU A 217 10.14 -5.51 5.51
N ARG A 218 10.97 -4.80 6.27
CA ARG A 218 10.58 -4.14 7.53
C ARG A 218 10.66 -2.64 7.37
N VAL A 219 9.70 -1.92 7.95
CA VAL A 219 9.63 -0.46 7.98
C VAL A 219 9.00 0.00 9.30
N SER A 220 9.42 1.15 9.84
CA SER A 220 8.71 1.77 10.96
C SER A 220 7.37 2.33 10.50
N LEU A 221 6.39 2.40 11.40
CA LEU A 221 5.09 2.96 11.07
C LEU A 221 5.21 4.42 10.60
N GLN A 222 6.10 5.19 11.23
CA GLN A 222 6.44 6.55 10.81
C GLN A 222 7.02 6.60 9.38
N ASN A 223 8.02 5.78 9.08
CA ASN A 223 8.62 5.74 7.74
C ASN A 223 7.65 5.21 6.70
N TYR A 224 6.71 4.35 7.09
CA TYR A 224 5.66 3.87 6.21
C TYR A 224 4.68 4.98 5.85
N LEU A 225 4.27 5.83 6.80
CA LEU A 225 3.46 7.02 6.52
C LEU A 225 4.18 8.00 5.59
N ILE A 226 5.48 8.25 5.81
CA ILE A 226 6.31 9.08 4.93
C ILE A 226 6.35 8.49 3.52
N PHE A 227 6.48 7.17 3.40
CA PHE A 227 6.42 6.48 2.12
C PHE A 227 5.06 6.68 1.45
N LEU A 228 3.93 6.55 2.16
CA LEU A 228 2.60 6.74 1.56
C LEU A 228 2.40 8.16 1.05
N ASP A 229 2.87 9.17 1.79
CA ASP A 229 2.84 10.57 1.35
C ASP A 229 3.66 10.79 0.08
N LYS A 230 4.92 10.32 0.07
CA LYS A 230 5.80 10.41 -1.10
C LYS A 230 5.25 9.65 -2.30
N TRP A 231 4.67 8.47 -2.08
CA TRP A 231 4.05 7.65 -3.11
C TRP A 231 2.90 8.40 -3.78
N VAL A 232 1.93 8.90 -3.02
CA VAL A 232 0.80 9.65 -3.57
C VAL A 232 1.26 10.95 -4.22
N GLY A 233 2.17 11.70 -3.57
CA GLY A 233 2.73 12.92 -4.14
C GLY A 233 3.46 12.70 -5.47
N TRP A 234 4.11 11.55 -5.64
CA TRP A 234 4.71 11.15 -6.91
C TRP A 234 3.65 10.80 -7.97
N LEU A 235 2.60 10.06 -7.62
CA LEU A 235 1.49 9.75 -8.53
C LEU A 235 0.81 11.02 -9.03
N ASP A 236 0.50 11.97 -8.13
CA ASP A 236 -0.15 13.23 -8.48
C ASP A 236 0.72 14.09 -9.41
N LYS A 237 2.00 14.26 -9.09
CA LYS A 237 2.94 15.02 -9.94
C LYS A 237 3.09 14.40 -11.33
N SER A 238 3.09 13.07 -11.40
CA SER A 238 3.26 12.34 -12.66
C SER A 238 2.08 12.50 -13.60
N GLY A 239 0.85 12.54 -13.07
CA GLY A 239 -0.34 12.80 -13.88
C GLY A 239 -0.50 14.25 -14.32
N ILE A 240 -0.13 15.21 -13.47
CA ILE A 240 -0.21 16.65 -13.81
C ILE A 240 0.81 17.03 -14.89
N ALA A 241 2.03 16.48 -14.84
CA ALA A 241 3.06 16.76 -15.84
C ALA A 241 2.63 16.40 -17.28
N GLY A 242 1.76 15.39 -17.42
CA GLY A 242 1.19 15.01 -18.72
C GLY A 242 0.20 16.02 -19.29
N LEU A 243 -0.65 16.59 -18.43
CA LEU A 243 -1.66 17.58 -18.84
C LEU A 243 -1.01 18.88 -19.34
N LEU A 244 0.09 19.31 -18.72
CA LEU A 244 0.84 20.50 -19.14
C LEU A 244 1.56 20.28 -20.48
N ASN A 245 2.08 19.06 -20.73
CA ASN A 245 2.73 18.73 -21.99
C ASN A 245 1.75 18.48 -23.15
N ALA A 246 0.48 18.12 -22.86
CA ALA A 246 -0.56 17.95 -23.87
C ALA A 246 -1.25 19.26 -24.26
N ALA A 247 -1.09 20.32 -23.46
CA ALA A 247 -1.68 21.64 -23.69
C ALA A 247 -0.70 22.68 -24.30
N ALA A 248 0.55 22.29 -24.53
CA ALA A 248 1.61 23.09 -25.16
C ALA A 248 1.88 22.61 -26.60
#